data_AF-A0ABD3GIK4-F1
#
_entry.id   AF-A0ABD3GIK4-F1
#
_cell.length_a   1.000
_cell.length_b   1.000
_cell.length_c   1.000
_cell.angle_alpha   90.00
_cell.angle_beta   90.00
_cell.angle_gamma   90.00
#
_symmetry.space_group_name_H-M   'P 1'
#
loop_
_entity.id
_entity.type
_entity.pdbx_description
1 polymer ?
#
loop_
_entity_poly.entity_id
_entity_poly.type
_entity_poly.pdbx_seq_one_letter_code
_entity_poly.pdbx_strand_id
1 'polypeptide(L)'
;MQADGTIHSPIWILFEFGERERDMAGLLIPPPETGAGGGNGNEGVFDAAHVAEVKTWLKSVFEAVGREVPEFELTPQSVQHLHNICTLSQKRTQAATIVAADLRQKASEFRAEAARVREMLDCAGLSQENLSQGGVASAHTLATVAHLLDINNMETSSFLLAMAELSLKKADIEEKRSKAQKESKMLLDNTRKAIARLTYLKRTLAQLEEEAAAREGPMMQWQTNLKMMASKERQYLQQLANYKAVLSRLGYTSEISHGVLMQMMEIRKELERKTKPILDTLRSYQDLPPDKTLAELAIEEKRKEYEEAEKYLEEALHSALNTPNE
;
A
#
# COMPACT_ATOMS: atom_id res chain seq x y z
N MET A 1 55.46 26.13 -16.58
CA MET A 1 54.06 25.71 -16.35
C MET A 1 54.03 24.21 -16.60
N GLN A 2 54.47 23.40 -15.64
CA GLN A 2 53.61 22.73 -14.65
C GLN A 2 52.42 22.03 -15.35
N ALA A 3 52.60 20.73 -15.60
CA ALA A 3 51.52 19.80 -15.82
C ALA A 3 51.23 19.12 -14.48
N ASP A 4 49.99 19.27 -14.01
CA ASP A 4 49.48 18.69 -12.77
C ASP A 4 49.54 17.16 -12.81
N GLY A 5 50.28 16.59 -11.86
CA GLY A 5 50.28 15.18 -11.55
C GLY A 5 49.18 14.87 -10.53
N THR A 6 48.05 14.38 -11.02
CA THR A 6 47.04 13.73 -10.17
C THR A 6 47.57 12.36 -9.77
N ILE A 7 47.99 12.25 -8.52
CA ILE A 7 48.48 11.02 -7.88
C ILE A 7 47.29 10.06 -7.72
N HIS A 8 47.21 9.04 -8.58
CA HIS A 8 46.32 7.90 -8.36
C HIS A 8 46.96 6.91 -7.38
N SER A 9 46.22 6.59 -6.32
CA SER A 9 46.65 5.81 -5.15
C SER A 9 47.04 4.35 -5.49
N PRO A 10 48.07 3.76 -4.85
CA PRO A 10 48.64 2.44 -5.21
C PRO A 10 47.77 1.21 -4.89
N ILE A 11 46.60 1.40 -4.26
CA ILE A 11 45.74 0.30 -3.80
C ILE A 11 44.93 -0.33 -4.95
N TRP A 12 44.73 0.39 -6.05
CA TRP A 12 43.91 -0.09 -7.18
C TRP A 12 44.54 -1.25 -7.97
N ILE A 13 45.86 -1.33 -8.08
CA ILE A 13 46.53 -2.36 -8.91
C ILE A 13 46.51 -3.75 -8.24
N LEU A 14 46.46 -3.80 -6.90
CA LEU A 14 46.28 -5.06 -6.17
C LEU A 14 44.81 -5.54 -6.19
N PHE A 15 43.86 -4.62 -6.31
CA PHE A 15 42.43 -4.94 -6.38
C PHE A 15 42.03 -5.46 -7.78
N GLU A 16 42.63 -4.91 -8.83
CA GLU A 16 42.33 -5.28 -10.23
C GLU A 16 42.89 -6.67 -10.60
N PHE A 17 43.86 -7.20 -9.84
CA PHE A 17 44.31 -8.59 -9.97
C PHE A 17 43.42 -9.59 -9.22
N GLY A 18 42.68 -9.14 -8.20
CA GLY A 18 41.75 -9.97 -7.41
C GLY A 18 40.35 -10.10 -8.01
N GLU A 19 39.92 -9.18 -8.88
CA GLU A 19 38.57 -9.25 -9.48
C GLU A 19 38.42 -10.24 -10.65
N ARG A 20 39.52 -10.77 -11.20
CA ARG A 20 39.48 -11.89 -12.17
C ARG A 20 39.38 -13.29 -11.55
N GLU A 21 39.31 -13.40 -10.23
CA GLU A 21 39.29 -14.68 -9.50
C GLU A 21 37.88 -15.18 -9.12
N ARG A 22 36.80 -14.46 -9.48
CA ARG A 22 35.42 -14.91 -9.18
C ARG A 22 34.82 -15.88 -10.20
N ASP A 23 35.43 -16.08 -11.36
CA ASP A 23 34.82 -16.88 -12.44
C ASP A 23 35.30 -18.34 -12.54
N MET A 24 36.13 -18.82 -11.62
CA MET A 24 36.68 -20.20 -11.66
C MET A 24 36.54 -20.97 -10.33
N ALA A 25 35.59 -20.58 -9.49
CA ALA A 25 35.25 -21.30 -8.26
C ALA A 25 34.37 -22.53 -8.56
N GLY A 26 34.97 -23.54 -9.17
CA GLY A 26 34.28 -24.77 -9.59
C GLY A 26 35.16 -26.01 -9.49
N LEU A 27 35.98 -26.16 -8.45
CA LEU A 27 36.52 -27.48 -8.08
C LEU A 27 36.77 -27.55 -6.56
N LEU A 28 35.79 -28.15 -5.89
CA LEU A 28 35.76 -28.41 -4.45
C LEU A 28 36.69 -29.60 -4.14
N ILE A 29 37.74 -29.41 -3.35
CA ILE A 29 38.50 -30.51 -2.73
C ILE A 29 38.17 -30.50 -1.23
N PRO A 30 37.73 -31.63 -0.64
CA PRO A 30 37.30 -31.69 0.77
C PRO A 30 38.49 -31.63 1.74
N PRO A 31 38.28 -31.26 3.02
CA PRO A 31 39.34 -31.11 4.01
C PRO A 31 39.78 -32.48 4.57
N PRO A 32 41.05 -32.66 4.97
CA PRO A 32 41.47 -33.87 5.66
C PRO A 32 41.13 -33.79 7.15
N GLU A 33 40.64 -34.91 7.67
CA GLU A 33 40.30 -35.13 9.07
C GLU A 33 41.49 -35.07 10.02
N THR A 34 41.17 -34.68 11.24
CA THR A 34 42.01 -34.49 12.42
C THR A 34 42.75 -35.75 12.85
N GLY A 35 44.08 -35.70 12.81
CA GLY A 35 44.97 -36.63 13.51
C GLY A 35 45.66 -35.93 14.68
N ALA A 36 45.31 -36.31 15.91
CA ALA A 36 45.91 -35.83 17.14
C ALA A 36 47.33 -36.39 17.33
N GLY A 37 48.28 -35.53 17.70
CA GLY A 37 49.63 -35.88 18.14
C GLY A 37 50.29 -34.69 18.82
N GLY A 38 50.35 -34.71 20.15
CA GLY A 38 50.93 -33.65 20.97
C GLY A 38 52.46 -33.63 20.97
N GLY A 39 53.05 -32.48 21.31
CA GLY A 39 54.49 -32.37 21.50
C GLY A 39 55.05 -30.93 21.50
N ASN A 40 54.76 -30.21 22.58
CA ASN A 40 55.59 -29.23 23.27
C ASN A 40 56.69 -28.42 22.53
N GLY A 41 56.51 -27.09 22.49
CA GLY A 41 57.53 -26.08 22.81
C GLY A 41 58.69 -25.85 21.83
N ASN A 42 58.55 -24.86 20.94
CA ASN A 42 59.66 -23.96 20.54
C ASN A 42 59.14 -22.68 19.84
N GLU A 43 58.53 -21.76 20.58
CA GLU A 43 58.29 -20.38 20.13
C GLU A 43 59.61 -19.60 20.25
N GLY A 44 60.30 -19.33 19.13
CA GLY A 44 61.50 -18.47 19.19
C GLY A 44 62.48 -18.52 18.04
N VAL A 45 62.32 -19.39 17.04
CA VAL A 45 63.05 -19.27 15.77
C VAL A 45 62.14 -18.55 14.79
N PHE A 46 62.24 -17.21 14.75
CA PHE A 46 61.76 -16.48 13.59
C PHE A 46 62.42 -17.10 12.36
N ASP A 47 61.60 -17.54 11.43
CA ASP A 47 62.00 -18.34 10.28
C ASP A 47 62.80 -17.46 9.29
N ALA A 48 64.07 -17.19 9.60
CA ALA A 48 64.93 -16.25 8.87
C ALA A 48 65.07 -16.61 7.38
N ALA A 49 64.93 -17.90 7.05
CA ALA A 49 64.86 -18.42 5.69
C ALA A 49 63.62 -17.91 4.93
N HIS A 50 62.44 -17.99 5.55
CA HIS A 50 61.19 -17.51 4.96
C HIS A 50 61.20 -15.99 4.77
N VAL A 51 61.80 -15.24 5.71
CA VAL A 51 62.00 -13.79 5.59
C VAL A 51 62.92 -13.45 4.41
N ALA A 52 64.03 -14.18 4.25
CA ALA A 52 64.98 -13.96 3.16
C ALA A 52 64.33 -14.24 1.80
N GLU A 53 63.60 -15.35 1.69
CA GLU A 53 62.88 -15.75 0.47
C GLU A 53 61.85 -14.69 0.06
N VAL A 54 60.99 -14.25 0.99
CA VAL A 54 60.00 -13.20 0.76
C VAL A 54 60.66 -11.89 0.33
N LYS A 55 61.77 -11.48 0.94
CA LYS A 55 62.51 -10.27 0.54
C LYS A 55 63.09 -10.38 -0.86
N THR A 56 63.67 -11.52 -1.23
CA THR A 56 64.20 -11.73 -2.59
C THR A 56 63.08 -11.76 -3.63
N TRP A 57 61.96 -12.42 -3.31
CA TRP A 57 60.79 -12.46 -4.17
C TRP A 57 60.19 -11.07 -4.36
N LEU A 58 59.95 -10.31 -3.29
CA LEU A 58 59.46 -8.93 -3.37
C LEU A 58 60.37 -8.06 -4.23
N LYS A 59 61.70 -8.14 -4.06
CA LYS A 59 62.64 -7.44 -4.94
C LYS A 59 62.43 -7.81 -6.41
N SER A 60 62.37 -9.11 -6.73
CA SER A 60 62.17 -9.56 -8.11
C SER A 60 60.85 -9.10 -8.73
N VAL A 61 59.76 -9.07 -7.93
CA VAL A 61 58.42 -8.69 -8.40
C VAL A 61 58.34 -7.16 -8.62
N PHE A 62 58.92 -6.37 -7.73
CA PHE A 62 58.90 -4.91 -7.83
C PHE A 62 59.90 -4.39 -8.87
N GLU A 63 61.06 -5.04 -9.01
CA GLU A 63 62.04 -4.76 -10.08
C GLU A 63 61.46 -5.03 -11.46
N ALA A 64 60.66 -6.10 -11.62
CA ALA A 64 59.96 -6.38 -12.89
C ALA A 64 58.98 -5.27 -13.31
N VAL A 65 58.52 -4.44 -12.36
CA VAL A 65 57.61 -3.29 -12.59
C VAL A 65 58.37 -1.95 -12.49
N GLY A 66 59.69 -1.98 -12.30
CA GLY A 66 60.53 -0.79 -12.18
C GLY A 66 60.26 0.05 -10.92
N ARG A 67 59.81 -0.58 -9.83
CA ARG A 67 59.52 0.09 -8.54
C ARG A 67 60.40 -0.45 -7.43
N GLU A 68 60.61 0.35 -6.40
CA GLU A 68 61.28 -0.08 -5.16
C GLU A 68 60.28 -0.79 -4.22
N VAL A 69 60.78 -1.68 -3.38
CA VAL A 69 59.97 -2.40 -2.39
C VAL A 69 59.59 -1.44 -1.27
N PRO A 70 58.28 -1.19 -1.01
CA PRO A 70 57.85 -0.32 0.09
C PRO A 70 58.31 -0.84 1.45
N GLU A 71 58.59 0.05 2.39
CA GLU A 71 58.90 -0.33 3.77
C GLU A 71 57.66 -0.96 4.43
N PHE A 72 57.81 -2.16 4.99
CA PHE A 72 56.73 -2.90 5.66
C PHE A 72 57.19 -3.44 7.00
N GLU A 73 56.27 -3.57 7.96
CA GLU A 73 56.56 -4.14 9.26
C GLU A 73 56.72 -5.67 9.16
N LEU A 74 57.89 -6.18 9.56
CA LEU A 74 58.17 -7.61 9.66
C LEU A 74 57.63 -8.18 10.98
N THR A 75 56.31 -8.31 11.08
CA THR A 75 55.67 -9.15 12.09
C THR A 75 55.67 -10.62 11.65
N PRO A 76 55.66 -11.60 12.57
CA PRO A 76 55.66 -13.02 12.20
C PRO A 76 54.43 -13.40 11.36
N GLN A 77 53.28 -12.79 11.66
CA GLN A 77 52.04 -12.96 10.89
C GLN A 77 52.15 -12.37 9.47
N SER A 78 52.78 -11.20 9.32
CA SER A 78 52.95 -10.57 7.99
C SER A 78 53.92 -11.36 7.12
N VAL A 79 55.02 -11.87 7.70
CA VAL A 79 55.98 -12.74 7.01
C VAL A 79 55.32 -14.05 6.59
N GLN A 80 54.53 -14.70 7.44
CA GLN A 80 53.83 -15.93 7.10
C GLN A 80 52.80 -15.71 5.97
N HIS A 81 52.06 -14.60 6.02
CA HIS A 81 51.11 -14.25 4.96
C HIS A 81 51.81 -13.95 3.64
N LEU A 82 52.88 -13.16 3.66
CA LEU A 82 53.68 -12.84 2.48
C LEU A 82 54.40 -14.07 1.91
N HIS A 83 54.86 -14.98 2.76
CA HIS A 83 55.44 -16.25 2.34
C HIS A 83 54.40 -17.11 1.62
N ASN A 84 53.17 -17.20 2.14
CA ASN A 84 52.08 -17.91 1.46
C ASN A 84 51.78 -17.32 0.08
N ILE A 85 51.76 -15.99 -0.05
CA ILE A 85 51.60 -15.30 -1.33
C ILE A 85 52.80 -15.57 -2.25
N CYS A 86 54.02 -15.53 -1.72
CA CYS A 86 55.25 -15.83 -2.44
C CYS A 86 55.20 -17.24 -3.03
N THR A 87 54.96 -18.27 -2.20
CA THR A 87 54.86 -19.67 -2.64
C THR A 87 53.75 -19.87 -3.67
N LEU A 88 52.57 -19.25 -3.47
CA LEU A 88 51.46 -19.33 -4.42
C LEU A 88 51.84 -18.70 -5.78
N SER A 89 52.47 -17.53 -5.75
CA SER A 89 52.87 -16.82 -6.96
C SER A 89 53.97 -17.57 -7.73
N GLN A 90 54.95 -18.15 -7.03
CA GLN A 90 56.02 -18.94 -7.64
C GLN A 90 55.44 -20.20 -8.31
N LYS A 91 54.54 -20.93 -7.62
CA LYS A 91 53.84 -22.09 -8.19
C LYS A 91 53.03 -21.71 -9.43
N ARG A 92 52.34 -20.57 -9.39
CA ARG A 92 51.58 -20.06 -10.55
C ARG A 92 52.49 -19.69 -11.71
N THR A 93 53.59 -18.99 -11.46
CA THR A 93 54.58 -18.63 -12.48
C THR A 93 55.20 -19.88 -13.10
N GLN A 94 55.59 -20.86 -12.28
CA GLN A 94 56.12 -22.13 -12.76
C GLN A 94 55.11 -22.88 -13.63
N ALA A 95 53.85 -22.99 -13.19
CA ALA A 95 52.78 -23.61 -13.98
C ALA A 95 52.56 -22.88 -15.31
N ALA A 96 52.54 -21.54 -15.30
CA ALA A 96 52.43 -20.74 -16.51
C ALA A 96 53.62 -20.96 -17.46
N THR A 97 54.85 -21.05 -16.94
CA THR A 97 56.04 -21.36 -17.73
C THR A 97 55.96 -22.75 -18.36
N ILE A 98 55.52 -23.76 -17.62
CA ILE A 98 55.34 -25.13 -18.12
C ILE A 98 54.29 -25.16 -19.24
N VAL A 99 53.12 -24.56 -19.02
CA VAL A 99 52.05 -24.47 -20.04
C VAL A 99 52.55 -23.72 -21.27
N ALA A 100 53.29 -22.63 -21.10
CA ALA A 100 53.82 -21.87 -22.21
C ALA A 100 54.91 -22.65 -22.98
N ALA A 101 55.70 -23.51 -22.32
CA ALA A 101 56.65 -24.39 -22.97
C ALA A 101 55.94 -25.49 -23.78
N ASP A 102 54.95 -26.16 -23.17
CA ASP A 102 54.12 -27.18 -23.81
C ASP A 102 53.40 -26.65 -25.06
N LEU A 103 52.76 -25.48 -24.96
CA LEU A 103 52.10 -24.85 -26.11
C LEU A 103 53.09 -24.50 -27.23
N ARG A 104 54.32 -24.06 -26.91
CA ARG A 104 55.35 -23.80 -27.91
C ARG A 104 55.82 -25.08 -28.59
N GLN A 105 56.01 -26.16 -27.83
CA GLN A 105 56.36 -27.46 -28.36
C GLN A 105 55.26 -27.97 -29.30
N LYS A 106 53.99 -28.00 -28.85
CA LYS A 106 52.84 -28.38 -29.68
C LYS A 106 52.76 -27.54 -30.94
N ALA A 107 52.94 -26.22 -30.84
CA ALA A 107 52.95 -25.35 -32.00
C ALA A 107 54.11 -25.67 -32.97
N SER A 108 55.27 -26.11 -32.48
CA SER A 108 56.38 -26.54 -33.34
C SER A 108 56.07 -27.88 -34.05
N GLU A 109 55.45 -28.83 -33.35
CA GLU A 109 55.03 -30.12 -33.89
C GLU A 109 53.94 -29.94 -34.97
N PHE A 110 52.91 -29.13 -34.70
CA PHE A 110 51.87 -28.81 -35.69
C PHE A 110 52.43 -28.11 -36.94
N ARG A 111 53.44 -27.24 -36.79
CA ARG A 111 54.10 -26.61 -37.94
C ARG A 111 54.90 -27.62 -38.76
N ALA A 112 55.63 -28.52 -38.10
CA ALA A 112 56.39 -29.58 -38.77
C ALA A 112 55.47 -30.55 -39.52
N GLU A 113 54.36 -30.95 -38.90
CA GLU A 113 53.35 -31.81 -39.53
C GLU A 113 52.66 -31.12 -40.70
N ALA A 114 52.30 -29.83 -40.57
CA ALA A 114 51.74 -29.05 -41.68
C ALA A 114 52.73 -28.93 -42.85
N ALA A 115 54.04 -28.81 -42.58
CA ALA A 115 55.06 -28.81 -43.62
C ALA A 115 55.18 -30.18 -44.31
N ARG A 116 55.17 -31.28 -43.54
CA ARG A 116 55.18 -32.66 -44.06
C ARG A 116 53.98 -32.94 -44.97
N VAL A 117 52.77 -32.55 -44.53
CA VAL A 117 51.54 -32.71 -45.33
C VAL A 117 51.61 -31.88 -46.61
N ARG A 118 52.13 -30.64 -46.55
CA ARG A 118 52.33 -29.81 -47.74
C ARG A 118 53.26 -30.47 -48.75
N GLU A 119 54.41 -30.97 -48.31
CA GLU A 119 55.35 -31.68 -49.17
C GLU A 119 54.71 -32.92 -49.83
N MET A 120 53.96 -33.72 -49.06
CA MET A 120 53.21 -34.86 -49.61
C MET A 120 52.19 -34.44 -50.69
N LEU A 121 51.46 -33.34 -50.47
CA LEU A 121 50.51 -32.81 -51.46
C LEU A 121 51.22 -32.29 -52.71
N ASP A 122 52.36 -31.64 -52.55
CA ASP A 122 53.19 -31.16 -53.66
C ASP A 122 53.70 -32.34 -54.50
N CYS A 123 54.17 -33.42 -53.88
CA CYS A 123 54.58 -34.65 -54.58
C CYS A 123 53.41 -35.31 -55.34
N ALA A 124 52.19 -35.21 -54.84
CA ALA A 124 50.98 -35.70 -55.50
C ALA A 124 50.43 -34.74 -56.58
N GLY A 125 51.04 -33.56 -56.75
CA GLY A 125 50.56 -32.51 -57.65
C GLY A 125 49.32 -31.76 -57.16
N LEU A 126 48.90 -31.97 -55.91
CA LEU A 126 47.74 -31.36 -55.26
C LEU A 126 48.11 -30.09 -54.47
N SER A 127 49.19 -29.42 -54.87
CA SER A 127 49.60 -28.16 -54.25
C SER A 127 48.51 -27.10 -54.41
N GLN A 128 48.46 -26.15 -53.48
CA GLN A 128 47.50 -25.03 -53.55
C GLN A 128 47.63 -24.24 -54.86
N GLU A 129 48.84 -24.18 -55.42
CA GLU A 129 49.16 -23.46 -56.65
C GLU A 129 48.66 -24.18 -57.92
N ASN A 130 48.52 -25.51 -57.85
CA ASN A 130 48.04 -26.33 -58.97
C ASN A 130 46.51 -26.47 -59.01
N LEU A 131 45.81 -26.03 -57.96
CA LEU A 131 44.35 -26.07 -57.88
C LEU A 131 43.71 -24.88 -58.59
N SER A 132 42.53 -25.10 -59.17
CA SER A 132 41.72 -23.98 -59.66
C SER A 132 41.28 -23.09 -58.51
N GLN A 133 41.04 -21.80 -58.79
CA GLN A 133 40.56 -20.85 -57.78
C GLN A 133 39.26 -21.32 -57.10
N GLY A 134 38.38 -22.01 -57.84
CA GLY A 134 37.16 -22.63 -57.29
C GLY A 134 37.44 -23.83 -56.38
N GLY A 135 38.46 -24.64 -56.69
CA GLY A 135 38.90 -25.76 -55.86
C GLY A 135 39.48 -25.28 -54.52
N VAL A 136 40.32 -24.24 -54.56
CA VAL A 136 40.88 -23.60 -53.35
C VAL A 136 39.76 -23.01 -52.48
N ALA A 137 38.81 -22.29 -53.09
CA ALA A 137 37.67 -21.73 -52.36
C ALA A 137 36.80 -22.81 -51.71
N SER A 138 36.53 -23.92 -52.42
CA SER A 138 35.72 -25.03 -51.91
C SER A 138 36.41 -25.81 -50.78
N ALA A 139 37.73 -26.03 -50.89
CA ALA A 139 38.50 -26.65 -49.82
C ALA A 139 38.54 -25.77 -48.57
N HIS A 140 38.69 -24.45 -48.75
CA HIS A 140 38.67 -23.50 -47.66
C HIS A 140 37.31 -23.44 -46.95
N THR A 141 36.19 -23.40 -47.69
CA THR A 141 34.86 -23.42 -47.08
C THR A 141 34.60 -24.71 -46.33
N LEU A 142 34.95 -25.88 -46.88
CA LEU A 142 34.83 -27.16 -46.19
C LEU A 142 35.68 -27.21 -44.90
N ALA A 143 36.93 -26.73 -44.95
CA ALA A 143 37.79 -26.69 -43.77
C ALA A 143 37.23 -25.75 -42.69
N THR A 144 36.66 -24.62 -43.11
CA THR A 144 36.00 -23.68 -42.19
C THR A 144 34.77 -24.31 -41.55
N VAL A 145 33.93 -25.00 -42.33
CA VAL A 145 32.75 -25.70 -41.80
C VAL A 145 33.15 -26.85 -40.87
N ALA A 146 34.19 -27.61 -41.20
CA ALA A 146 34.72 -28.66 -40.33
C ALA A 146 35.21 -28.09 -39.00
N HIS A 147 35.94 -26.97 -39.03
CA HIS A 147 36.39 -26.29 -37.82
C HIS A 147 35.23 -25.77 -36.96
N LEU A 148 34.19 -25.20 -37.59
CA LEU A 148 33.00 -24.72 -36.87
C LEU A 148 32.15 -25.86 -36.27
N LEU A 149 32.16 -27.04 -36.89
CA LEU A 149 31.47 -28.24 -36.43
C LEU A 149 32.36 -29.13 -35.54
N ASP A 150 33.60 -28.72 -35.28
CA ASP A 150 34.61 -29.47 -34.52
C ASP A 150 34.84 -30.90 -35.03
N ILE A 151 34.99 -31.04 -36.36
CA ILE A 151 35.18 -32.31 -37.05
C ILE A 151 36.63 -32.45 -37.51
N ASN A 152 37.23 -33.62 -37.22
CA ASN A 152 38.61 -33.94 -37.63
C ASN A 152 38.72 -34.62 -39.00
N ASN A 153 37.61 -35.15 -39.53
CA ASN A 153 37.56 -35.88 -40.80
C ASN A 153 36.72 -35.11 -41.83
N MET A 154 37.21 -35.02 -43.06
CA MET A 154 36.51 -34.37 -44.18
C MET A 154 35.53 -35.32 -44.89
N GLU A 155 34.99 -36.30 -44.17
CA GLU A 155 34.05 -37.28 -44.72
C GLU A 155 32.62 -36.74 -44.66
N THR A 156 31.85 -36.94 -45.73
CA THR A 156 30.46 -36.46 -45.84
C THR A 156 29.57 -36.97 -44.71
N SER A 157 29.76 -38.23 -44.27
CA SER A 157 29.03 -38.84 -43.16
C SER A 157 29.23 -38.07 -41.85
N SER A 158 30.48 -37.65 -41.57
CA SER A 158 30.84 -36.89 -40.37
C SER A 158 30.20 -35.50 -40.38
N PHE A 159 30.22 -34.80 -41.52
CA PHE A 159 29.52 -33.53 -41.68
C PHE A 159 28.01 -33.65 -41.46
N LEU A 160 27.36 -34.63 -42.09
CA LEU A 160 25.93 -34.82 -41.96
C LEU A 160 25.51 -35.12 -40.52
N LEU A 161 26.30 -35.94 -39.81
CA LEU A 161 26.04 -36.26 -38.41
C LEU A 161 26.21 -35.04 -37.50
N ALA A 162 27.31 -34.29 -37.63
CA ALA A 162 27.54 -33.08 -36.84
C ALA A 162 26.47 -32.00 -37.12
N MET A 163 26.07 -31.84 -38.38
CA MET A 163 24.98 -30.93 -38.75
C MET A 163 23.63 -31.36 -38.18
N ALA A 164 23.35 -32.66 -38.15
CA ALA A 164 22.13 -33.21 -37.56
C ALA A 164 22.11 -32.97 -36.04
N GLU A 165 23.22 -33.23 -35.36
CA GLU A 165 23.38 -32.95 -33.93
C GLU A 165 23.21 -31.46 -33.62
N LEU A 166 23.84 -30.58 -34.39
CA LEU A 166 23.70 -29.13 -34.25
C LEU A 166 22.26 -28.69 -34.47
N SER A 167 21.57 -29.27 -35.44
CA SER A 167 20.17 -28.96 -35.74
C SER A 167 19.23 -29.39 -34.61
N LEU A 168 19.48 -30.57 -34.00
CA LEU A 168 18.78 -31.04 -32.81
C LEU A 168 19.02 -30.12 -31.61
N LYS A 169 20.28 -29.80 -31.31
CA LYS A 169 20.64 -28.85 -30.23
C LYS A 169 19.98 -27.49 -30.43
N LYS A 170 19.93 -27.00 -31.68
CA LYS A 170 19.25 -25.76 -32.04
C LYS A 170 17.73 -25.85 -31.77
N ALA A 171 17.09 -26.94 -32.15
CA ALA A 171 15.66 -27.14 -31.91
C ALA A 171 15.33 -27.16 -30.40
N ASP A 172 16.13 -27.87 -29.60
CA ASP A 172 15.97 -27.92 -28.13
C ASP A 172 16.11 -26.54 -27.49
N ILE A 173 17.10 -25.75 -27.92
CA ILE A 173 17.32 -24.38 -27.43
C ILE A 173 16.15 -23.48 -27.85
N GLU A 174 15.66 -23.59 -29.08
CA GLU A 174 14.54 -22.77 -29.56
C GLU A 174 13.23 -23.13 -28.83
N GLU A 175 13.00 -24.41 -28.49
CA GLU A 175 11.86 -24.80 -27.66
C GLU A 175 11.95 -24.20 -26.25
N LYS A 176 13.12 -24.30 -25.60
CA LYS A 176 13.36 -23.68 -24.28
C LYS A 176 13.17 -22.17 -24.33
N ARG A 177 13.67 -21.51 -25.39
CA ARG A 177 13.49 -20.07 -25.62
C ARG A 177 12.01 -19.72 -25.80
N SER A 178 11.27 -20.51 -26.56
CA SER A 178 9.83 -20.32 -26.77
C SER A 178 9.03 -20.46 -25.47
N LYS A 179 9.36 -21.45 -24.63
CA LYS A 179 8.77 -21.62 -23.29
C LYS A 179 9.06 -20.41 -22.40
N ALA A 180 10.32 -20.01 -22.27
CA ALA A 180 10.72 -18.84 -21.50
C ALA A 180 10.05 -17.55 -21.99
N GLN A 181 9.90 -17.38 -23.30
CA GLN A 181 9.22 -16.22 -23.88
C GLN A 181 7.72 -16.19 -23.52
N LYS A 182 7.05 -17.35 -23.53
CA LYS A 182 5.63 -17.46 -23.12
C LYS A 182 5.45 -17.14 -21.63
N GLU A 183 6.32 -17.67 -20.77
CA GLU A 183 6.32 -17.38 -19.33
C GLU A 183 6.58 -15.91 -19.05
N SER A 184 7.59 -15.32 -19.70
CA SER A 184 7.89 -13.89 -19.61
C SER A 184 6.69 -13.03 -20.00
N LYS A 185 6.01 -13.37 -21.10
CA LYS A 185 4.79 -12.66 -21.53
C LYS A 185 3.67 -12.79 -20.50
N MET A 186 3.43 -13.99 -19.96
CA MET A 186 2.43 -14.22 -18.91
C MET A 186 2.71 -13.40 -17.66
N LEU A 187 3.97 -13.39 -17.20
CA LEU A 187 4.40 -12.61 -16.04
C LEU A 187 4.25 -11.11 -16.28
N LEU A 188 4.59 -10.61 -17.48
CA LEU A 188 4.36 -9.21 -17.84
C LEU A 188 2.88 -8.83 -17.81
N ASP A 189 1.98 -9.70 -18.28
CA ASP A 189 0.55 -9.41 -18.23
C ASP A 189 0.00 -9.46 -16.80
N ASN A 190 0.50 -10.38 -15.97
CA ASN A 190 0.16 -10.43 -14.55
C ASN A 190 0.66 -9.19 -13.79
N THR A 191 1.88 -8.72 -14.06
CA THR A 191 2.40 -7.50 -13.43
C THR A 191 1.63 -6.26 -13.87
N ARG A 192 1.28 -6.14 -15.16
CA ARG A 192 0.39 -5.06 -15.66
C ARG A 192 -0.96 -5.05 -14.95
N LYS A 193 -1.60 -6.21 -14.79
CA LYS A 193 -2.87 -6.34 -14.05
C LYS A 193 -2.71 -5.93 -12.58
N ALA A 194 -1.63 -6.35 -11.93
CA ALA A 194 -1.35 -5.98 -10.55
C ALA A 194 -1.13 -4.46 -10.39
N ILE A 195 -0.38 -3.83 -11.30
CA ILE A 195 -0.16 -2.38 -11.31
C ILE A 195 -1.47 -1.62 -11.52
N ALA A 196 -2.33 -2.05 -12.45
CA ALA A 196 -3.64 -1.45 -12.66
C ALA A 196 -4.51 -1.53 -11.40
N ARG A 197 -4.55 -2.70 -10.74
CA ARG A 197 -5.31 -2.89 -9.50
C ARG A 197 -4.76 -2.07 -8.34
N LEU A 198 -3.44 -1.99 -8.19
CA LEU A 198 -2.78 -1.14 -7.21
C LEU A 198 -3.14 0.34 -7.42
N THR A 199 -3.13 0.79 -8.68
CA THR A 199 -3.44 2.18 -9.04
C THR A 199 -4.90 2.52 -8.73
N TYR A 200 -5.82 1.59 -9.03
CA TYR A 200 -7.22 1.73 -8.64
C TYR A 200 -7.39 1.84 -7.12
N LEU A 201 -6.76 0.93 -6.36
CA LEU A 201 -6.83 0.92 -4.90
C LEU A 201 -6.24 2.19 -4.27
N LYS A 202 -5.13 2.71 -4.81
CA LYS A 202 -4.56 3.99 -4.36
C LYS A 202 -5.53 5.15 -4.58
N ARG A 203 -6.22 5.19 -5.72
CA ARG A 203 -7.23 6.22 -5.99
C ARG A 203 -8.42 6.12 -5.04
N THR A 204 -8.92 4.91 -4.79
CA THR A 204 -10.05 4.71 -3.87
C THR A 204 -9.67 5.06 -2.43
N LEU A 205 -8.44 4.72 -2.01
CA LEU A 205 -7.94 5.08 -0.69
C LEU A 205 -7.86 6.61 -0.53
N ALA A 206 -7.29 7.31 -1.50
CA ALA A 206 -7.23 8.78 -1.47
C ALA A 206 -8.63 9.41 -1.41
N GLN A 207 -9.60 8.86 -2.13
CA GLN A 207 -10.99 9.33 -2.06
C GLN A 207 -11.61 9.08 -0.68
N LEU A 208 -11.40 7.92 -0.08
CA LEU A 208 -11.89 7.62 1.26
C LEU A 208 -11.25 8.48 2.34
N GLU A 209 -9.95 8.79 2.21
CA GLU A 209 -9.24 9.71 3.10
C GLU A 209 -9.82 11.12 3.02
N GLU A 210 -10.10 11.63 1.81
CA GLU A 210 -10.75 12.92 1.60
C GLU A 210 -12.18 12.95 2.18
N GLU A 211 -12.97 11.91 1.94
CA GLU A 211 -14.33 11.78 2.51
C GLU A 211 -14.32 11.70 4.04
N ALA A 212 -13.33 11.03 4.62
CA ALA A 212 -13.14 10.97 6.07
C ALA A 212 -12.77 12.34 6.64
N ALA A 213 -11.82 13.05 6.02
CA ALA A 213 -11.41 14.40 6.42
C ALA A 213 -12.58 15.39 6.33
N ALA A 214 -13.37 15.32 5.26
CA ALA A 214 -14.56 16.17 5.07
C ALA A 214 -15.63 15.94 6.16
N ARG A 215 -15.75 14.72 6.69
CA ARG A 215 -16.71 14.37 7.75
C ARG A 215 -16.23 14.74 9.15
N GLU A 216 -14.94 14.91 9.37
CA GLU A 216 -14.37 15.19 10.70
C GLU A 216 -14.87 16.52 11.28
N GLY A 217 -14.96 17.57 10.46
CA GLY A 217 -15.49 18.87 10.87
C GLY A 217 -16.94 18.80 11.41
N PRO A 218 -17.92 18.30 10.61
CA PRO A 218 -19.29 18.07 11.07
C PRO A 218 -19.38 17.15 12.29
N MET A 219 -18.58 16.08 12.34
CA MET A 219 -18.53 15.15 13.47
C MET A 219 -18.16 15.88 14.78
N MET A 220 -17.15 16.75 14.75
CA MET A 220 -16.72 17.55 15.91
C MET A 220 -17.78 18.57 16.33
N GLN A 221 -18.47 19.18 15.37
CA GLN A 221 -19.60 20.07 15.65
C GLN A 221 -20.75 19.31 16.32
N TRP A 222 -21.13 18.15 15.80
CA TRP A 222 -22.16 17.30 16.39
C TRP A 222 -21.77 16.84 17.79
N GLN A 223 -20.50 16.47 18.01
CA GLN A 223 -20.02 16.09 19.32
C GLN A 223 -20.15 17.24 20.33
N THR A 224 -19.84 18.47 19.91
CA THR A 224 -19.97 19.67 20.74
C THR A 224 -21.44 20.00 21.02
N ASN A 225 -22.28 19.96 19.98
CA ASN A 225 -23.72 20.18 20.10
C ASN A 225 -24.37 19.14 21.01
N LEU A 226 -23.97 17.87 20.93
CA LEU A 226 -24.48 16.81 21.79
C LEU A 226 -24.16 17.08 23.27
N LYS A 227 -22.92 17.52 23.57
CA LYS A 227 -22.54 17.96 24.93
C LYS A 227 -23.39 19.13 25.41
N MET A 228 -23.64 20.12 24.54
CA MET A 228 -24.53 21.26 24.85
C MET A 228 -25.96 20.78 25.12
N MET A 229 -26.52 19.92 24.28
CA MET A 229 -27.88 19.40 24.44
C MET A 229 -28.02 18.59 25.73
N ALA A 230 -27.05 17.74 26.07
CA ALA A 230 -27.03 17.03 27.34
C ALA A 230 -26.99 17.98 28.55
N SER A 231 -26.28 19.11 28.46
CA SER A 231 -26.28 20.13 29.52
C SER A 231 -27.65 20.82 29.65
N LYS A 232 -28.29 21.15 28.53
CA LYS A 232 -29.63 21.76 28.49
C LYS A 232 -30.71 20.81 29.01
N GLU A 233 -30.63 19.54 28.66
CA GLU A 233 -31.53 18.50 29.19
C GLU A 233 -31.48 18.47 30.71
N ARG A 234 -30.28 18.42 31.31
CA ARG A 234 -30.13 18.48 32.78
C ARG A 234 -30.71 19.76 33.37
N GLN A 235 -30.50 20.91 32.72
CA GLN A 235 -31.09 22.18 33.16
C GLN A 235 -32.62 22.13 33.14
N TYR A 236 -33.23 21.63 32.06
CA TYR A 236 -34.69 21.54 31.96
C TYR A 236 -35.27 20.52 32.95
N LEU A 237 -34.60 19.39 33.18
CA LEU A 237 -35.01 18.44 34.21
C LEU A 237 -34.95 19.07 35.60
N GLN A 238 -33.90 19.83 35.91
CA GLN A 238 -33.79 20.55 37.17
C GLN A 238 -34.89 21.62 37.31
N GLN A 239 -35.14 22.41 36.27
CA GLN A 239 -36.21 23.40 36.26
C GLN A 239 -37.59 22.75 36.45
N LEU A 240 -37.85 21.65 35.76
CA LEU A 240 -39.09 20.89 35.89
C LEU A 240 -39.26 20.32 37.32
N ALA A 241 -38.18 19.80 37.92
CA ALA A 241 -38.19 19.38 39.32
C ALA A 241 -38.47 20.57 40.27
N ASN A 242 -37.85 21.72 40.04
CA ASN A 242 -38.05 22.93 40.84
C ASN A 242 -39.51 23.44 40.73
N TYR A 243 -40.06 23.54 39.52
CA TYR A 243 -41.46 23.97 39.33
C TYR A 243 -42.44 22.97 39.93
N LYS A 244 -42.20 21.66 39.81
CA LYS A 244 -43.00 20.64 40.49
C LYS A 244 -42.96 20.80 42.02
N ALA A 245 -41.80 21.09 42.59
CA ALA A 245 -41.67 21.34 44.03
C ALA A 245 -42.42 22.61 44.46
N VAL A 246 -42.34 23.70 43.68
CA VAL A 246 -43.11 24.93 43.94
C VAL A 246 -44.61 24.68 43.86
N LEU A 247 -45.10 23.98 42.82
CA LEU A 247 -46.50 23.60 42.67
C LEU A 247 -46.98 22.74 43.85
N SER A 248 -46.16 21.76 44.27
CA SER A 248 -46.46 20.92 45.43
C SER A 248 -46.55 21.74 46.73
N ARG A 249 -45.64 22.70 46.93
CA ARG A 249 -45.67 23.62 48.09
C ARG A 249 -46.91 24.50 48.10
N LEU A 250 -47.38 24.93 46.93
CA LEU A 250 -48.58 25.75 46.77
C LEU A 250 -49.87 24.92 46.81
N GLY A 251 -49.80 23.61 47.03
CA GLY A 251 -50.98 22.73 47.12
C GLY A 251 -51.71 22.56 45.79
N TYR A 252 -51.02 22.72 44.65
CA TYR A 252 -51.62 22.59 43.34
C TYR A 252 -52.11 21.14 43.10
N THR A 253 -53.40 20.99 42.86
CA THR A 253 -54.03 19.74 42.42
C THR A 253 -54.33 19.80 40.92
N SER A 254 -54.32 18.64 40.24
CA SER A 254 -54.58 18.56 38.79
C SER A 254 -55.96 19.10 38.39
N GLU A 255 -56.87 19.29 39.35
CA GLU A 255 -58.21 19.85 39.19
C GLU A 255 -58.20 21.36 38.89
N ILE A 256 -57.14 22.08 39.31
CA ILE A 256 -56.96 23.51 39.06
C ILE A 256 -56.25 23.75 37.71
N SER A 257 -56.01 22.70 36.93
CA SER A 257 -55.48 22.81 35.57
C SER A 257 -56.43 23.60 34.68
N HIS A 258 -55.88 24.47 33.81
CA HIS A 258 -56.68 25.31 32.92
C HIS A 258 -57.72 24.52 32.13
N GLY A 259 -57.36 23.33 31.63
CA GLY A 259 -58.29 22.45 30.91
C GLY A 259 -59.48 21.99 31.76
N VAL A 260 -59.22 21.62 33.02
CA VAL A 260 -60.28 21.17 33.95
C VAL A 260 -61.13 22.36 34.41
N LEU A 261 -60.52 23.52 34.66
CA LEU A 261 -61.24 24.75 34.99
C LEU A 261 -62.15 25.21 33.85
N MET A 262 -61.69 25.11 32.60
CA MET A 262 -62.52 25.41 31.42
C MET A 262 -63.71 24.46 31.32
N GLN A 263 -63.50 23.16 31.57
CA GLN A 263 -64.60 22.19 31.64
C GLN A 263 -65.58 22.52 32.77
N MET A 264 -65.09 22.87 33.96
CA MET A 264 -65.91 23.25 35.11
C MET A 264 -66.71 24.54 34.86
N MET A 265 -66.10 25.51 34.16
CA MET A 265 -66.78 26.73 33.72
C MET A 265 -67.89 26.44 32.73
N GLU A 266 -67.66 25.54 31.78
CA GLU A 266 -68.68 25.15 30.82
C GLU A 266 -69.85 24.41 31.48
N ILE A 267 -69.55 23.50 32.42
CA ILE A 267 -70.57 22.84 33.26
C ILE A 267 -71.35 23.89 34.07
N ARG A 268 -70.66 24.88 34.67
CA ARG A 268 -71.31 25.96 35.42
C ARG A 268 -72.25 26.77 34.51
N LYS A 269 -71.81 27.14 33.31
CA LYS A 269 -72.65 27.87 32.34
C LYS A 269 -73.87 27.07 31.93
N GLU A 270 -73.70 25.77 31.65
CA GLU A 270 -74.81 24.89 31.30
C GLU A 270 -75.79 24.71 32.47
N LEU A 271 -75.28 24.62 33.70
CA LEU A 271 -76.11 24.59 34.90
C LEU A 271 -76.88 25.90 35.08
N GLU A 272 -76.21 27.04 34.91
CA GLU A 272 -76.81 28.37 34.99
C GLU A 272 -77.89 28.57 33.93
N ARG A 273 -77.67 28.07 32.69
CA ARG A 273 -78.67 28.06 31.62
C ARG A 273 -79.92 27.29 32.03
N LYS A 274 -79.79 26.17 32.76
CA LYS A 274 -80.91 25.39 33.27
C LYS A 274 -81.57 26.01 34.50
N THR A 275 -80.81 26.62 35.40
CA THR A 275 -81.31 27.16 36.67
C THR A 275 -81.96 28.53 36.53
N LYS A 276 -81.48 29.41 35.63
CA LYS A 276 -82.09 30.72 35.37
C LYS A 276 -83.60 30.69 35.11
N PRO A 277 -84.12 29.88 34.17
CA PRO A 277 -85.56 29.83 33.94
C PRO A 277 -86.34 29.30 35.14
N ILE A 278 -85.75 28.40 35.94
CA ILE A 278 -86.38 27.88 37.17
C ILE A 278 -86.43 28.96 38.26
N LEU A 279 -85.39 29.80 38.37
CA LEU A 279 -85.39 30.94 39.28
C LEU A 279 -86.36 32.03 38.83
N ASP A 280 -86.44 32.28 37.51
CA ASP A 280 -87.38 33.26 36.96
C ASP A 280 -88.84 32.82 37.17
N THR A 281 -89.15 31.53 37.00
CA THR A 281 -90.48 31.01 37.37
C THR A 281 -90.71 31.11 38.88
N LEU A 282 -89.74 30.76 39.73
CA LEU A 282 -89.86 30.92 41.18
C LEU A 282 -90.10 32.39 41.60
N ARG A 283 -89.42 33.33 40.95
CA ARG A 283 -89.57 34.77 41.19
C ARG A 283 -90.96 35.26 40.79
N SER A 284 -91.52 34.75 39.69
CA SER A 284 -92.90 35.04 39.30
C SER A 284 -93.94 34.53 40.32
N TYR A 285 -93.64 33.45 41.05
CA TYR A 285 -94.49 33.01 42.16
C TYR A 285 -94.33 33.84 43.43
N GLN A 286 -93.23 34.60 43.56
CA GLN A 286 -92.95 35.46 44.71
C GLN A 286 -93.79 36.75 44.71
N ASP A 287 -94.36 37.13 43.56
CA ASP A 287 -95.31 38.25 43.42
C ASP A 287 -96.73 37.88 43.87
N LEU A 288 -97.01 36.59 44.13
CA LEU A 288 -98.28 36.15 44.69
C LEU A 288 -98.22 36.13 46.22
N PRO A 289 -99.16 36.78 46.93
CA PRO A 289 -99.26 36.68 48.38
C PRO A 289 -99.37 35.21 48.84
N PRO A 290 -98.69 34.80 49.92
CA PRO A 290 -98.63 33.40 50.36
C PRO A 290 -99.94 32.83 50.93
N ASP A 291 -101.05 33.57 50.85
CA ASP A 291 -102.35 33.17 51.37
C ASP A 291 -103.44 33.29 50.28
N LYS A 292 -104.18 32.20 50.04
CA LYS A 292 -105.06 32.03 48.85
C LYS A 292 -106.13 33.12 48.76
N THR A 293 -106.69 33.50 49.91
CA THR A 293 -107.76 34.49 49.99
C THR A 293 -107.27 35.92 49.69
N LEU A 294 -106.00 36.21 50.00
CA LEU A 294 -105.39 37.52 49.71
C LEU A 294 -104.93 37.61 48.25
N ALA A 295 -104.52 36.49 47.65
CA ALA A 295 -104.23 36.42 46.22
C ALA A 295 -105.51 36.63 45.37
N GLU A 296 -106.65 36.06 45.78
CA GLU A 296 -107.94 36.30 45.12
C GLU A 296 -108.35 37.77 45.18
N LEU A 297 -108.18 38.44 46.33
CA LEU A 297 -108.49 39.86 46.50
C LEU A 297 -107.55 40.76 45.68
N ALA A 298 -106.25 40.46 45.63
CA ALA A 298 -105.30 41.20 44.80
C ALA A 298 -105.58 41.02 43.29
N ILE A 299 -106.06 39.85 42.87
CA ILE A 299 -106.53 39.61 41.50
C ILE A 299 -107.80 40.42 41.21
N GLU A 300 -108.73 40.52 42.17
CA GLU A 300 -109.94 41.34 42.05
C GLU A 300 -109.64 42.84 42.02
N GLU A 301 -108.67 43.33 42.81
CA GLU A 301 -108.19 44.72 42.73
C GLU A 301 -107.57 45.02 41.37
N LYS A 302 -106.69 44.15 40.86
CA LYS A 302 -106.11 44.34 39.53
C LYS A 302 -107.12 44.18 38.40
N ARG A 303 -108.15 43.34 38.57
CA ARG A 303 -109.29 43.28 37.63
C ARG A 303 -110.09 44.58 37.64
N LYS A 304 -110.35 45.17 38.81
CA LYS A 304 -111.03 46.47 38.89
C LYS A 304 -110.20 47.59 38.27
N GLU A 305 -108.89 47.66 38.55
CA GLU A 305 -108.00 48.62 37.89
C GLU A 305 -108.01 48.44 36.35
N TYR A 306 -108.07 47.20 35.86
CA TYR A 306 -108.22 46.91 34.43
C TYR A 306 -109.58 47.35 33.88
N GLU A 307 -110.68 47.06 34.59
CA GLU A 307 -112.04 47.47 34.20
C GLU A 307 -112.20 49.00 34.22
N GLU A 308 -111.53 49.70 35.15
CA GLU A 308 -111.48 51.17 35.18
C GLU A 308 -110.68 51.74 34.01
N ALA A 309 -109.54 51.14 33.66
CA ALA A 309 -108.78 51.51 32.48
C ALA A 309 -109.53 51.20 31.17
N GLU A 310 -110.30 50.12 31.14
CA GLU A 310 -111.15 49.74 30.00
C GLU A 310 -112.34 50.71 29.87
N LYS A 311 -112.99 51.10 30.97
CA LYS A 311 -114.00 52.16 30.96
C LYS A 311 -113.45 53.52 30.55
N TYR A 312 -112.23 53.87 30.97
CA TYR A 312 -111.57 55.09 30.50
C TYR A 312 -111.29 55.04 28.99
N LEU A 313 -110.93 53.87 28.45
CA LEU A 313 -110.80 53.66 27.01
C LEU A 313 -112.16 53.79 26.29
N GLU A 314 -113.23 53.22 26.88
CA GLU A 314 -114.59 53.31 26.34
C GLU A 314 -115.16 54.75 26.40
N GLU A 315 -114.87 55.52 27.45
CA GLU A 315 -115.21 56.95 27.54
C GLU A 315 -114.42 57.80 26.53
N ALA A 316 -113.13 57.50 26.33
CA ALA A 316 -112.33 58.12 25.28
C ALA A 316 -112.86 57.80 23.87
N LEU A 317 -113.38 56.58 23.64
CA LEU A 317 -114.01 56.18 22.39
C LEU A 317 -115.41 56.79 22.20
N HIS A 318 -116.22 56.92 23.26
CA HIS A 318 -117.52 57.60 23.20
C HIS A 318 -117.40 59.12 23.03
N SER A 319 -116.34 59.74 23.57
CA SER A 319 -115.97 61.13 23.29
C SER A 319 -115.61 61.37 21.81
N ALA A 320 -115.22 60.35 21.06
CA ALA A 320 -114.86 60.46 19.64
C ALA A 320 -116.04 60.24 18.67
N LEU A 321 -117.20 59.74 19.13
CA LEU A 321 -118.35 59.35 18.28
C LEU A 321 -119.54 60.33 18.32
N ASN A 322 -119.62 61.27 19.27
CA ASN A 322 -120.78 62.18 19.47
C ASN A 322 -120.57 63.64 19.05
N THR A 323 -119.63 63.93 18.14
CA THR A 323 -119.55 65.23 17.45
C THR A 323 -119.74 65.05 15.94
N PRO A 324 -120.95 65.26 15.39
CA PRO A 324 -121.15 65.46 13.96
C PRO A 324 -120.98 66.94 13.57
N ASN A 325 -120.16 67.13 12.54
CA ASN A 325 -120.26 68.12 11.46
C ASN A 325 -120.16 69.64 11.75
N GLU A 326 -119.22 70.27 11.04
CA GLU A 326 -119.63 71.03 9.84
C GLU A 326 -120.08 70.06 8.74
#